data_AF-A0AAW9BVK1-F1
#
_entry.id   AF-A0AAW9BVK1-F1
#
_cell.length_a   1.000
_cell.length_b   1.000
_cell.length_c   1.000
_cell.angle_alpha   90.00
_cell.angle_beta   90.00
_cell.angle_gamma   90.00
#
_symmetry.space_group_name_H-M   'P 1'
#
loop_
_entity.id
_entity.type
_entity.pdbx_description
1 polymer ?
#
loop_
_entity_poly.entity_id
_entity_poly.type
_entity_poly.pdbx_seq_one_letter_code
_entity_poly.pdbx_strand_id
1 'polypeptide(L)' 'DLVVRDLFDIGLDYAKTLSEWHSRFNQAEEHVRSLGYDDRFVRMWRYYLSYCEGGFLARSISAVHMTFQRP' A
#
# COMPACT_ATOMS: atom_id res chain seq x y z
N ASP A 1 -29.66 7.20 13.24
CA ASP A 1 -28.18 7.03 13.27
C ASP A 1 -27.76 5.79 12.52
N LEU A 2 -26.50 5.74 12.07
CA LEU A 2 -25.87 4.55 11.50
C LEU A 2 -25.12 3.81 12.61
N VAL A 3 -25.21 2.49 12.62
CA VAL A 3 -24.53 1.62 13.57
C VAL A 3 -23.51 0.77 12.82
N VAL A 4 -22.30 0.66 13.35
CA VAL A 4 -21.29 -0.27 12.83
C VAL A 4 -21.78 -1.70 13.08
N ARG A 5 -21.82 -2.49 12.02
CA ARG A 5 -22.21 -3.91 12.07
C ARG A 5 -21.00 -4.81 11.98
N ASP A 6 -20.08 -4.48 11.09
CA ASP A 6 -18.87 -5.27 10.84
C ASP A 6 -17.64 -4.36 10.70
N LEU A 7 -16.50 -4.89 11.13
CA LEU A 7 -15.19 -4.29 10.93
C LEU A 7 -14.19 -5.42 10.62
N PHE A 8 -13.67 -5.41 9.40
CA PHE A 8 -12.66 -6.34 8.94
C PHE A 8 -11.35 -5.60 8.73
N ASP A 9 -10.32 -5.99 9.49
CA ASP A 9 -8.96 -5.48 9.31
C ASP A 9 -8.25 -6.28 8.20
N ILE A 10 -7.78 -5.56 7.18
CA ILE A 10 -7.05 -6.08 6.02
C ILE A 10 -5.64 -5.47 5.92
N GLY A 11 -5.09 -4.95 7.03
CA GLY A 11 -3.80 -4.26 7.04
C GLY A 11 -2.63 -5.14 6.56
N LEU A 12 -2.61 -6.42 6.95
CA LEU A 12 -1.58 -7.36 6.49
C LEU A 12 -1.71 -7.70 5.00
N ASP A 13 -2.93 -7.73 4.46
CA ASP A 13 -3.13 -7.87 3.01
C ASP A 13 -2.61 -6.64 2.26
N TYR A 14 -2.69 -5.46 2.88
CA TYR A 14 -2.13 -4.23 2.32
C TYR A 14 -0.59 -4.23 2.32
N ALA A 15 0.05 -4.79 3.36
CA ALA A 15 1.49 -5.02 3.34
C ALA A 15 1.90 -5.92 2.16
N LYS A 16 1.20 -7.04 1.96
CA LYS A 16 1.44 -7.93 0.82
C LYS A 16 1.26 -7.20 -0.51
N THR A 17 0.22 -6.37 -0.62
CA THR A 17 -0.04 -5.55 -1.82
C THR A 17 1.14 -4.63 -2.13
N LEU A 18 1.68 -3.95 -1.13
CA LEU A 18 2.83 -3.04 -1.29
C LEU A 18 4.11 -3.78 -1.69
N SER A 19 4.37 -4.96 -1.13
CA SER A 19 5.47 -5.85 -1.55
C SER A 19 5.35 -6.24 -3.03
N GLU A 20 4.16 -6.66 -3.47
CA GLU A 20 3.90 -7.03 -4.87
C GLU A 20 4.08 -5.84 -5.81
N TRP A 21 3.61 -4.64 -5.41
CA TRP A 21 3.83 -3.42 -6.17
C TRP A 21 5.31 -3.03 -6.24
N HIS A 22 6.05 -3.16 -5.14
CA HIS A 22 7.49 -2.90 -5.12
C HIS A 22 8.25 -3.83 -6.08
N SER A 23 7.93 -5.12 -6.06
CA SER A 23 8.50 -6.12 -6.98
C SER A 23 8.23 -5.74 -8.45
N ARG A 24 6.96 -5.44 -8.77
CA ARG A 24 6.55 -5.05 -10.14
C ARG A 24 7.17 -3.72 -10.58
N PHE A 25 7.27 -2.75 -9.68
CA PHE A 25 7.91 -1.46 -9.97
C PHE A 25 9.39 -1.65 -10.35
N ASN A 26 10.11 -2.49 -9.61
CA ASN A 26 11.51 -2.79 -9.91
C ASN A 26 11.68 -3.55 -11.23
N GLN A 27 10.77 -4.48 -11.54
CA GLN A 27 10.77 -5.17 -12.84
C GLN A 27 10.46 -4.22 -14.01
N ALA A 28 9.69 -3.16 -13.77
CA ALA A 28 9.32 -2.16 -14.76
C ALA A 28 10.26 -0.93 -14.79
N GLU A 29 11.41 -0.97 -14.11
CA GLU A 29 12.28 0.22 -13.94
C GLU A 29 12.72 0.83 -15.29
N GLU A 30 13.10 0.01 -16.27
CA GLU A 30 13.49 0.50 -17.60
C GLU A 30 12.35 1.24 -18.29
N HIS A 31 11.12 0.74 -18.16
CA HIS A 31 9.94 1.40 -18.69
C HIS A 31 9.68 2.73 -17.96
N VAL A 32 9.77 2.75 -16.63
CA VAL A 32 9.64 3.98 -15.83
C VAL A 32 10.67 5.03 -16.29
N ARG A 33 11.91 4.62 -16.54
CA ARG A 33 12.95 5.52 -17.07
C ARG A 33 12.63 6.03 -18.47
N SER A 34 12.08 5.17 -19.34
CA SER A 34 11.65 5.57 -20.69
C SER A 34 10.54 6.63 -20.70
N LEU A 35 9.76 6.74 -19.62
CA LEU A 35 8.75 7.79 -19.43
C LEU A 35 9.35 9.14 -18.98
N GLY A 36 10.67 9.23 -18.80
CA GLY A 36 11.37 10.45 -18.40
C GLY A 36 11.55 10.64 -16.89
N TYR A 37 11.26 9.61 -16.08
CA TYR A 37 11.50 9.66 -14.63
C TYR A 37 12.97 9.40 -14.29
N ASP A 38 13.52 10.23 -13.41
CA ASP A 38 14.93 10.21 -13.02
C ASP A 38 15.23 9.22 -11.87
N ASP A 39 16.52 9.07 -11.55
CA ASP A 39 16.97 8.22 -10.43
C ASP A 39 16.37 8.64 -9.08
N ARG A 40 16.12 9.94 -8.90
CA ARG A 40 15.54 10.47 -7.67
C ARG A 40 14.12 9.95 -7.51
N PHE A 41 13.31 9.96 -8.56
CA PHE A 41 11.97 9.41 -8.58
C PHE A 41 11.98 7.90 -8.28
N VAL A 42 12.83 7.13 -8.98
CA VAL A 42 12.92 5.68 -8.77
C VAL A 42 13.26 5.34 -7.32
N ARG A 43 14.25 6.02 -6.74
CA ARG A 43 14.63 5.84 -5.34
C ARG A 43 13.52 6.23 -4.37
N MET A 44 12.82 7.34 -4.64
CA MET A 44 11.69 7.78 -3.83
C MET A 44 10.57 6.75 -3.83
N TRP A 45 10.22 6.17 -4.98
CA TRP A 45 9.14 5.18 -5.06
C TRP A 45 9.49 3.86 -4.40
N ARG A 46 10.74 3.39 -4.54
CA ARG A 46 11.25 2.25 -3.75
C ARG A 46 11.11 2.49 -2.27
N TYR A 47 11.57 3.65 -1.79
CA TYR A 47 11.46 4.03 -0.39
C TYR A 47 10.01 4.08 0.07
N TYR A 48 9.14 4.75 -0.68
CA TYR A 48 7.72 4.88 -0.35
C TYR A 48 7.04 3.52 -0.17
N LEU A 49 7.21 2.61 -1.14
CA LEU A 49 6.57 1.30 -1.10
C LEU A 49 7.06 0.46 0.08
N SER A 50 8.37 0.38 0.30
CA SER A 50 8.93 -0.38 1.43
C SER A 50 8.65 0.26 2.80
N TYR A 51 8.66 1.60 2.88
CA TYR A 51 8.33 2.31 4.12
C TYR A 51 6.88 2.06 4.52
N CYS A 52 5.94 2.16 3.57
CA CYS A 52 4.53 1.88 3.82
C CYS A 52 4.30 0.41 4.18
N GLU A 53 4.95 -0.52 3.45
CA GLU A 53 4.89 -1.96 3.76
C GLU A 53 5.31 -2.21 5.21
N GLY A 54 6.44 -1.62 5.63
CA GLY A 54 6.91 -1.68 7.01
C GLY A 54 5.91 -1.13 8.01
N GLY A 55 5.21 -0.03 7.69
CA GLY A 55 4.15 0.53 8.53
C GLY A 55 2.98 -0.44 8.76
N PHE A 56 2.52 -1.10 7.69
CA PHE A 56 1.46 -2.11 7.78
C PHE A 56 1.94 -3.38 8.51
N LEU A 57 3.15 -3.87 8.24
CA LEU A 57 3.75 -5.04 8.92
C LEU A 57 3.94 -4.79 10.42
N ALA A 58 4.40 -3.60 10.79
CA ALA A 58 4.58 -3.19 12.17
C ALA A 58 3.25 -2.88 12.90
N ARG A 59 2.11 -2.90 12.18
CA ARG A 59 0.78 -2.51 12.69
C ARG A 59 0.74 -1.10 13.27
N SER A 60 1.62 -0.20 12.81
CA SER A 60 1.55 1.22 13.16
C SER A 60 0.42 1.94 12.42
N ILE A 61 -0.02 1.36 11.30
CA ILE A 61 -1.20 1.73 10.52
C ILE A 61 -1.96 0.46 10.10
N SER A 62 -3.24 0.61 9.74
CA SER A 62 -4.05 -0.48 9.19
C SER A 62 -5.05 0.02 8.15
N ALA A 63 -5.59 -0.91 7.36
CA ALA A 63 -6.66 -0.69 6.40
C ALA A 63 -7.85 -1.55 6.83
N VAL A 64 -9.06 -0.99 6.85
CA VAL A 64 -10.26 -1.68 7.33
C VAL A 64 -11.42 -1.56 6.35
N HIS A 65 -12.22 -2.61 6.25
CA HIS A 65 -13.57 -2.54 5.69
C HIS A 65 -14.55 -2.43 6.85
N MET A 66 -15.31 -1.33 6.88
CA MET A 66 -16.30 -1.07 7.92
C MET A 66 -17.69 -0.97 7.30
N THR A 67 -18.61 -1.80 7.81
CA THR A 67 -20.00 -1.83 7.36
C THR A 67 -20.87 -1.07 8.34
N PHE A 68 -21.62 -0.10 7.82
CA PHE A 68 -22.59 0.68 8.57
C PHE A 68 -24.00 0.36 8.10
N GLN A 69 -24.95 0.23 9.03
CA GLN A 69 -26.37 0.02 8.72
C GLN A 69 -27.25 0.95 9.56
N ARG A 70 -28.39 1.36 9.03
CA ARG A 70 -29.45 1.95 9.88
C ARG A 70 -30.11 0.83 10.69
N PRO A 71 -30.60 1.12 11.91
CA PRO A 71 -31.32 0.16 12.74
C PRO A 71 -32.45 -0.55 12.00
#